data_AF-A0A660M980-F1
#
_entry.id   AF-A0A660M980-F1
#
_cell.length_a   1.000
_cell.length_b   1.000
_cell.length_c   1.000
_cell.angle_alpha   90.00
_cell.angle_beta   90.00
_cell.angle_gamma   90.00
#
_symmetry.space_group_name_H-M   'P 1'
#
loop_
_entity.id
_entity.type
_entity.pdbx_description
1 polymer ?
#
loop_
_entity_poly.entity_id
_entity_poly.type
_entity_poly.pdbx_seq_one_letter_code
_entity_poly.pdbx_strand_id
1 'polypeptide(L)'
;AQLQQLTMPAIMWSIDTRDWADHDAAIVCSRAVANAAPGAIILMHDIHKTSVDAVPCILDALQKQGYRFVTVKNLFGHPLSAGESYSQYKQ
;
A
#
# COMPACT_ATOMS: atom_id res chain seq x y z
N ALA A 1 -6.83 1.27 -24.69
CA ALA A 1 -6.92 0.32 -23.56
C ALA A 1 -7.88 0.89 -22.51
N GLN A 2 -8.69 0.09 -21.83
CA GLN A 2 -9.84 0.51 -21.01
C GLN A 2 -9.57 1.65 -20.00
N LEU A 3 -8.34 1.78 -19.51
CA LEU A 3 -7.91 2.88 -18.64
C LEU A 3 -7.93 4.25 -19.32
N GLN A 4 -7.64 4.37 -20.62
CA GLN A 4 -7.57 5.64 -21.34
C GLN A 4 -8.92 6.38 -21.45
N GLN A 5 -10.02 5.70 -21.10
CA GLN A 5 -11.36 6.30 -21.03
C GLN A 5 -11.67 6.87 -19.65
N LEU A 6 -10.82 6.64 -18.64
CA LEU A 6 -11.01 7.13 -17.29
C LEU A 6 -10.56 8.58 -17.19
N THR A 7 -11.32 9.39 -16.45
CA THR A 7 -11.03 10.79 -16.16
C THR A 7 -10.16 10.97 -14.91
N MET A 8 -9.71 9.87 -14.31
CA MET A 8 -8.92 9.84 -13.08
C MET A 8 -7.76 8.84 -13.20
N PRO A 9 -6.68 9.04 -12.42
CA PRO A 9 -5.64 8.03 -12.27
C PRO A 9 -6.18 6.79 -11.53
N ALA A 10 -5.72 5.60 -11.91
CA ALA A 10 -5.97 4.37 -11.18
C ALA A 10 -4.83 4.13 -10.18
N ILE A 11 -5.15 4.04 -8.89
CA ILE A 11 -4.18 3.72 -7.85
C ILE A 11 -4.31 2.24 -7.51
N MET A 12 -3.26 1.50 -7.78
CA MET A 12 -3.09 0.09 -7.45
C MET A 12 -2.12 -0.03 -6.26
N TRP A 13 -1.58 -1.21 -6.05
CA TRP A 13 -0.62 -1.51 -4.99
C TRP A 13 0.52 -2.36 -5.53
N SER A 14 1.67 -2.29 -4.86
CA SER A 14 2.83 -3.15 -5.13
C SER A 14 2.95 -4.28 -4.11
N ILE A 15 2.27 -4.16 -2.96
CA ILE A 15 2.26 -5.15 -1.89
C ILE A 15 0.82 -5.48 -1.54
N ASP A 16 0.43 -6.74 -1.74
CA ASP A 16 -0.83 -7.30 -1.23
C ASP A 16 -0.55 -8.08 0.05
N THR A 17 -1.12 -7.63 1.17
CA THR A 17 -0.97 -8.30 2.47
C THR A 17 -1.80 -9.58 2.58
N ARG A 18 -2.82 -9.71 1.74
CA ARG A 18 -3.88 -10.73 1.78
C ARG A 18 -4.62 -10.80 3.11
N ASP A 19 -4.77 -9.66 3.77
CA ASP A 19 -5.55 -9.53 4.99
C ASP A 19 -7.04 -9.95 4.84
N TRP A 20 -7.55 -9.90 3.62
CA TRP A 20 -8.87 -10.43 3.25
C TRP A 20 -8.98 -11.96 3.24
N ALA A 21 -7.85 -12.68 3.15
CA ALA A 21 -7.80 -14.14 3.12
C ALA A 21 -7.28 -14.72 4.43
N ASP A 22 -6.23 -14.11 4.99
CA ASP A 22 -5.56 -14.60 6.18
C ASP A 22 -6.22 -14.04 7.45
N HIS A 23 -6.51 -14.92 8.40
CA HIS A 23 -7.12 -14.57 9.68
C HIS A 23 -6.07 -14.46 10.80
N ASP A 24 -4.82 -14.12 10.44
CA ASP A 24 -3.66 -14.02 11.33
C ASP A 24 -2.91 -12.70 11.10
N ALA A 25 -2.90 -11.84 12.13
CA ALA A 25 -2.29 -10.52 12.08
C ALA A 25 -0.75 -10.56 11.93
N ALA A 26 -0.09 -11.58 12.45
CA ALA A 26 1.36 -11.73 12.35
C ALA A 26 1.78 -12.07 10.91
N ILE A 27 0.99 -12.89 10.20
CA ILE A 27 1.20 -13.19 8.78
C ILE A 27 1.00 -11.93 7.94
N VAL A 28 -0.09 -11.18 8.18
CA VAL A 28 -0.38 -9.91 7.50
C VAL A 28 0.76 -8.90 7.71
N CYS A 29 1.22 -8.73 8.95
CA CYS A 29 2.36 -7.85 9.26
C CYS A 29 3.63 -8.33 8.55
N SER A 30 3.96 -9.62 8.61
CA SER A 30 5.14 -10.20 7.97
C SER A 30 5.16 -9.92 6.47
N ARG A 31 4.04 -10.10 5.76
CA ARG A 31 3.97 -9.81 4.32
C ARG A 31 4.10 -8.32 4.00
N ALA A 32 3.51 -7.45 4.80
CA ALA A 32 3.68 -6.01 4.63
C ALA A 32 5.15 -5.59 4.79
N VAL A 33 5.82 -6.10 5.83
CA VAL A 33 7.19 -5.71 6.18
C VAL A 33 8.22 -6.34 5.26
N ALA A 34 8.12 -7.64 4.96
CA ALA A 34 9.12 -8.36 4.17
C ALA A 34 9.18 -7.91 2.70
N ASN A 35 8.07 -7.39 2.17
CA ASN A 35 7.98 -6.92 0.79
C ASN A 35 8.13 -5.39 0.66
N ALA A 36 8.36 -4.67 1.77
CA ALA A 36 8.47 -3.22 1.76
C ALA A 36 9.71 -2.76 0.97
N ALA A 37 9.50 -1.74 0.15
CA ALA A 37 10.54 -1.04 -0.59
C ALA A 37 10.22 0.46 -0.65
N PRO A 38 11.22 1.35 -0.83
CA PRO A 38 10.96 2.76 -1.04
C PRO A 38 9.97 2.97 -2.18
N GLY A 39 8.91 3.74 -1.92
CA GLY A 39 7.88 4.02 -2.90
C GLY A 39 6.72 3.02 -2.96
N ALA A 40 6.74 1.95 -2.16
CA ALA A 40 5.68 0.93 -2.19
C ALA A 40 4.31 1.46 -1.73
N ILE A 41 3.26 0.90 -2.32
CA ILE A 41 1.87 1.06 -1.88
C ILE A 41 1.38 -0.29 -1.35
N ILE A 42 0.99 -0.33 -0.07
CA ILE A 42 0.53 -1.54 0.63
C ILE A 42 -1.01 -1.56 0.63
N LEU A 43 -1.60 -2.64 0.11
CA LEU A 43 -3.03 -2.87 0.17
C LEU A 43 -3.42 -3.54 1.50
N MET A 44 -4.43 -2.94 2.15
CA MET A 44 -5.13 -3.47 3.32
C MET A 44 -6.61 -3.05 3.25
N HIS A 45 -7.44 -3.71 4.04
CA HIS A 45 -8.89 -3.51 4.17
C HIS A 45 -9.24 -3.24 5.64
N ASP A 46 -9.82 -2.09 5.94
CA ASP A 46 -10.19 -1.66 7.29
C ASP A 46 -11.52 -2.27 7.80
N ILE A 47 -12.10 -3.20 7.04
CA ILE A 47 -13.32 -3.94 7.38
C ILE A 47 -13.05 -5.27 8.10
N HIS A 48 -11.78 -5.62 8.34
CA HIS A 48 -11.38 -6.86 9.01
C HIS A 48 -10.61 -6.59 10.31
N LYS A 49 -10.97 -7.34 11.37
CA LYS A 49 -10.26 -7.27 12.65
C LYS A 49 -8.78 -7.64 12.53
N THR A 50 -8.45 -8.63 11.69
CA THR A 50 -7.05 -9.04 11.43
C THR A 50 -6.20 -7.87 10.96
N SER A 51 -6.74 -7.02 10.08
CA SER A 51 -6.05 -5.83 9.56
C SER A 51 -5.80 -4.82 10.66
N VAL A 52 -6.82 -4.52 11.47
CA VAL A 52 -6.71 -3.62 12.62
C VAL A 52 -5.63 -4.10 13.60
N ASP A 53 -5.60 -5.40 13.89
CA ASP A 53 -4.62 -6.00 14.81
C ASP A 53 -3.19 -6.03 14.23
N ALA A 54 -3.03 -6.05 12.90
CA ALA A 54 -1.73 -6.06 12.24
C ALA A 54 -1.08 -4.66 12.14
N VAL A 55 -1.88 -3.59 12.05
CA VAL A 55 -1.38 -2.21 11.82
C VAL A 55 -0.29 -1.79 12.82
N PRO A 56 -0.42 -1.98 14.15
CA PRO A 56 0.63 -1.58 15.09
C PRO A 56 2.00 -2.21 14.78
N CYS A 57 2.03 -3.49 14.45
CA CYS A 57 3.25 -4.21 14.06
C CYS A 57 3.88 -3.63 12.79
N ILE A 58 3.06 -3.33 11.78
CA ILE A 58 3.51 -2.77 10.49
C ILE A 58 4.11 -1.38 10.68
N LEU A 59 3.42 -0.51 11.41
CA LEU A 59 3.88 0.86 11.66
C LEU A 59 5.21 0.86 12.40
N ASP A 60 5.31 0.11 13.51
CA ASP A 60 6.51 0.02 14.32
C ASP A 60 7.70 -0.54 13.54
N ALA A 61 7.49 -1.63 12.81
CA ALA A 61 8.57 -2.30 12.07
C ALA A 61 9.12 -1.41 10.95
N LEU A 62 8.24 -0.79 10.16
CA LEU A 62 8.67 0.06 9.03
C LEU A 62 9.26 1.39 9.50
N GLN A 63 8.74 2.00 10.57
CA GLN A 63 9.37 3.18 11.17
C GLN A 63 10.79 2.89 11.68
N LYS A 64 11.01 1.74 12.33
CA LYS A 64 12.36 1.31 12.77
C LYS A 64 13.32 1.09 11.60
N GLN A 65 12.80 0.75 10.42
CA GLN A 65 13.59 0.66 9.18
C GLN A 65 13.80 2.00 8.49
N GLY A 66 13.28 3.11 9.04
CA GLY A 66 13.46 4.46 8.52
C GLY A 66 12.41 4.90 7.49
N TYR A 67 11.36 4.12 7.27
CA TYR A 67 10.26 4.53 6.39
C TYR A 67 9.43 5.66 7.01
N ARG A 68 8.82 6.46 6.13
CA ARG A 68 7.79 7.45 6.48
C ARG A 68 6.50 7.07 5.79
N PHE A 69 5.40 7.08 6.54
CA PHE A 69 4.06 6.90 5.99
C PHE A 69 3.56 8.22 5.42
N VAL A 70 3.06 8.17 4.20
CA VAL A 70 2.56 9.33 3.45
C VAL A 70 1.25 8.97 2.76
N THR A 71 0.48 9.98 2.39
CA THR A 71 -0.68 9.78 1.51
C THR A 71 -0.21 9.52 0.08
N VAL A 72 -1.07 8.91 -0.75
CA VAL A 72 -0.79 8.70 -2.19
C VAL A 72 -0.44 10.02 -2.89
N LYS A 73 -1.13 11.12 -2.55
CA LYS A 73 -0.81 12.45 -3.08
C LYS A 73 0.63 12.88 -2.77
N ASN A 74 1.08 12.68 -1.52
CA ASN A 74 2.43 13.06 -1.10
C ASN A 74 3.50 12.10 -1.61
N LEU A 75 3.14 10.83 -1.86
CA LEU A 75 4.05 9.82 -2.41
C LEU A 75 4.58 10.23 -3.79
N PHE A 76 3.71 10.72 -4.67
CA PHE A 76 4.09 11.16 -6.01
C PHE A 76 4.52 12.63 -6.07
N GLY A 77 3.97 13.49 -5.22
CA GLY A 77 4.38 14.89 -5.12
C GLY A 77 4.04 15.76 -6.34
N HIS A 78 3.31 15.23 -7.32
CA HIS A 78 2.85 15.93 -8.51
C HIS A 78 1.47 15.43 -8.95
N PRO A 79 0.74 16.15 -9.83
CA PRO A 79 -0.49 15.66 -10.42
C PRO A 79 -0.26 14.35 -11.19
N LEU A 80 -1.17 13.40 -11.04
CA LEU A 80 -1.17 12.12 -11.75
C LEU A 80 -2.03 12.22 -13.01
N SER A 81 -1.65 11.49 -14.05
CA SER A 81 -2.34 11.51 -15.34
C SER A 81 -3.63 10.70 -15.29
N ALA A 82 -4.70 11.26 -15.85
CA ALA A 82 -5.93 10.51 -16.09
C ALA A 82 -5.68 9.34 -17.05
N GLY A 83 -6.29 8.19 -16.75
CA GLY A 83 -6.18 7.00 -17.56
C GLY A 83 -4.84 6.26 -17.49
N GLU A 84 -3.97 6.64 -16.55
CA GLU A 84 -2.78 5.88 -16.17
C GLU A 84 -3.01 5.09 -14.87
N SER A 85 -2.18 4.07 -14.66
CA SER A 85 -2.19 3.23 -13.46
C SER A 85 -0.87 3.34 -12.71
N TYR A 86 -0.95 3.46 -11.38
CA TYR A 86 0.18 3.66 -10.49
C TYR A 86 0.12 2.63 -9.35
N SER A 87 1.12 1.77 -9.23
CA SER A 87 1.20 0.75 -8.16
C SER A 87 2.30 1.01 -7.12
N GLN A 88 3.26 1.86 -7.46
CA GLN A 88 4.37 2.29 -6.61
C GLN A 88 4.99 3.55 -7.20
N TYR A 89 5.68 4.32 -6.36
CA TYR A 89 6.63 5.33 -6.83
C TYR A 89 7.91 4.66 -7.32
N LYS A 90 8.40 5.07 -8.48
CA LYS A 90 9.70 4.69 -9.02
C LYS A 90 10.50 5.97 -9.18
N GLN A 91 11.71 6.00 -8.60
CA GLN A 91 12.67 7.06 -8.86
C GLN A 91 13.14 7.02 -10.32
#